data_AF-A0A357AYP9-F1
#
_entry.id   AF-A0A357AYP9-F1
#
_cell.length_a   1.000
_cell.length_b   1.000
_cell.length_c   1.000
_cell.angle_alpha   90.00
_cell.angle_beta   90.00
_cell.angle_gamma   90.00
#
_symmetry.space_group_name_H-M   'P 1'
#
loop_
_entity.id
_entity.type
_entity.pdbx_description
1 polymer ?
#
loop_
_entity_poly.entity_id
_entity_poly.type
_entity_poly.pdbx_seq_one_letter_code
_entity_poly.pdbx_strand_id
1 'polypeptide(L)'
;MEYKEILEKARGIIGPYCKACPVCNGKACGNAMPGPGSKPPGNGAARNYNAWQDICVNMDTICENTEPDTTFTLFGRNFTLPVFAAPIGALKMHYSEAYDDFAYNDIIIHTCAEAGIAAFTGDGVDPGVMKRSAAAMTKVGGVGIPTIKPWNIEAVLEKLDILNASGIFAAAMDIDGAGLPFLKKMNPNAGSKSVRDLREIITYSKLPFIIKGVMTARGAEKAVEAGAAGIVVSNH
;
A
#
# COMPACT_ATOMS: atom_id res chain seq x y z
N MET A 1 20.79 -11.97 10.13
CA MET A 1 19.86 -11.93 11.29
C MET A 1 18.72 -12.83 10.90
N GLU A 2 18.43 -13.84 11.70
CA GLU A 2 17.32 -14.76 11.44
C GLU A 2 15.98 -14.05 11.67
N TYR A 3 14.93 -14.47 10.97
CA TYR A 3 13.61 -13.82 11.08
C TYR A 3 13.09 -13.77 12.53
N LYS A 4 13.40 -14.80 13.33
CA LYS A 4 13.07 -14.84 14.76
C LYS A 4 13.72 -13.70 15.55
N GLU A 5 15.00 -13.42 15.30
CA GLU A 5 15.74 -12.35 15.97
C GLU A 5 15.18 -10.97 15.60
N ILE A 6 14.73 -10.80 14.34
CA ILE A 6 14.04 -9.59 13.88
C ILE A 6 12.76 -9.37 14.69
N LEU A 7 11.92 -10.41 14.83
CA LEU A 7 10.68 -10.33 15.60
C LEU A 7 10.92 -10.05 17.09
N GLU A 8 11.94 -10.66 17.69
CA GLU A 8 12.30 -10.42 19.09
C GLU A 8 12.70 -8.97 19.34
N LYS A 9 13.53 -8.39 18.46
CA LYS A 9 13.87 -6.96 18.52
C LYS A 9 12.64 -6.08 18.29
N ALA A 10 11.79 -6.42 17.32
CA ALA A 10 10.62 -5.64 16.98
C ALA A 10 9.61 -5.53 18.13
N ARG A 11 9.41 -6.59 18.95
CA ARG A 11 8.43 -6.57 20.07
C ARG A 11 8.62 -5.43 21.06
N GLY A 12 9.87 -5.03 21.31
CA GLY A 12 10.17 -3.90 22.20
C GLY A 12 9.97 -2.52 21.57
N ILE A 13 9.73 -2.45 20.27
CA ILE A 13 9.80 -1.22 19.48
C ILE A 13 8.47 -0.90 18.78
N ILE A 14 7.79 -1.88 18.20
CA ILE A 14 6.66 -1.69 17.26
C ILE A 14 5.29 -1.49 17.94
N GLY A 15 5.21 -1.73 19.25
CA GLY A 15 3.98 -1.68 20.05
C GLY A 15 3.56 -0.25 20.45
N PRO A 16 2.38 -0.07 21.07
CA PRO A 16 1.72 -1.07 21.92
C PRO A 16 0.72 -1.98 21.20
N TYR A 17 0.31 -1.65 19.97
CA TYR A 17 -0.78 -2.35 19.28
C TYR A 17 -0.32 -3.61 18.54
N CYS A 18 0.75 -3.51 17.75
CA CYS A 18 1.39 -4.65 17.10
C CYS A 18 2.11 -5.52 18.14
N LYS A 19 1.97 -6.84 18.03
CA LYS A 19 2.60 -7.81 18.96
C LYS A 19 3.82 -8.52 18.39
N ALA A 20 4.22 -8.19 17.15
CA ALA A 20 5.30 -8.87 16.41
C ALA A 20 5.21 -10.40 16.59
N CYS A 21 4.03 -10.93 16.24
CA CYS A 21 3.69 -12.34 16.38
C CYS A 21 4.61 -13.20 15.49
N PRO A 22 4.98 -14.42 15.91
CA PRO A 22 5.66 -15.39 15.05
C PRO A 22 4.91 -15.67 13.75
N VAL A 23 3.57 -15.64 13.81
CA VAL A 23 2.68 -15.71 12.66
C VAL A 23 1.70 -14.54 12.74
N CYS A 24 1.69 -13.69 11.71
CA CYS A 24 0.75 -12.58 11.63
C CYS A 24 -0.62 -13.07 11.14
N ASN A 25 -1.48 -13.47 12.08
CA ASN A 25 -2.84 -13.95 11.80
C ASN A 25 -3.94 -12.96 12.26
N GLY A 26 -3.58 -11.73 12.62
CA GLY A 26 -4.53 -10.68 13.00
C GLY A 26 -5.27 -10.87 14.32
N LYS A 27 -5.13 -12.01 15.02
CA LYS A 27 -5.88 -12.27 16.27
C LYS A 27 -5.41 -11.39 17.42
N ALA A 28 -4.09 -11.25 17.59
CA ALA A 28 -3.50 -10.57 18.75
C ALA A 28 -3.70 -9.04 18.73
N CYS A 29 -3.87 -8.45 17.55
CA CYS A 29 -4.16 -7.02 17.37
C CYS A 29 -5.64 -6.76 17.04
N GLY A 30 -6.52 -7.75 17.15
CA GLY A 30 -7.95 -7.57 16.87
C GLY A 30 -8.55 -6.40 17.66
N ASN A 31 -9.40 -5.59 17.02
CA ASN A 31 -10.02 -4.38 17.59
C ASN A 31 -9.04 -3.25 17.97
N ALA A 32 -7.75 -3.32 17.63
CA ALA A 32 -6.81 -2.23 17.84
C ALA A 32 -6.90 -1.19 16.72
N MET A 33 -7.80 -0.21 16.88
CA MET A 33 -7.93 0.97 16.01
C MET A 33 -8.02 2.25 16.85
N PRO A 34 -7.07 3.21 16.74
CA PRO A 34 -5.90 3.18 15.85
C PRO A 34 -4.90 2.05 16.20
N GLY A 35 -4.27 1.49 15.18
CA GLY A 35 -3.37 0.34 15.27
C GLY A 35 -3.40 -0.45 13.96
N PRO A 36 -2.57 -1.49 13.79
CA PRO A 36 -2.65 -2.39 12.63
C PRO A 36 -3.81 -3.42 12.77
N GLY A 37 -4.67 -3.22 13.77
CA GLY A 37 -5.76 -4.13 14.10
C GLY A 37 -6.98 -3.95 13.21
N SER A 38 -7.79 -4.99 13.10
CA SER A 38 -9.08 -4.87 12.40
C SER A 38 -10.10 -4.07 13.21
N LYS A 39 -10.95 -3.31 12.50
CA LYS A 39 -12.14 -2.65 13.09
C LYS A 39 -13.10 -3.68 13.71
N PRO A 40 -13.99 -3.26 14.65
CA PRO A 40 -15.05 -4.11 15.18
C PRO A 40 -15.78 -4.90 14.08
N PRO A 41 -15.97 -6.22 14.25
CA PRO A 41 -15.76 -7.00 15.48
C PRO A 41 -14.31 -7.50 15.72
N GLY A 42 -13.34 -7.09 14.92
CA GLY A 42 -11.91 -7.34 15.16
C GLY A 42 -11.35 -8.59 14.49
N ASN A 43 -12.07 -9.15 13.53
CA ASN A 43 -11.75 -10.44 12.91
C ASN A 43 -11.36 -10.35 11.43
N GLY A 44 -11.34 -9.17 10.81
CA GLY A 44 -11.06 -9.00 9.38
C GLY A 44 -9.74 -9.63 8.94
N ALA A 45 -8.64 -9.24 9.58
CA ALA A 45 -7.30 -9.78 9.32
C ALA A 45 -7.20 -11.29 9.61
N ALA A 46 -7.90 -11.76 10.66
CA ALA A 46 -7.95 -13.20 10.97
C ALA A 46 -8.72 -13.99 9.90
N ARG A 47 -9.79 -13.44 9.34
CA ARG A 47 -10.53 -14.04 8.22
C ARG A 47 -9.68 -14.06 6.94
N ASN A 48 -8.96 -12.97 6.66
CA ASN A 48 -8.02 -12.93 5.54
C ASN A 48 -6.96 -14.03 5.68
N TYR A 49 -6.32 -14.16 6.85
CA TYR A 49 -5.33 -15.20 7.11
C TYR A 49 -5.93 -16.61 6.92
N ASN A 50 -7.09 -16.87 7.53
CA ASN A 50 -7.74 -18.18 7.47
C ASN A 50 -8.11 -18.59 6.05
N ALA A 51 -8.61 -17.65 5.23
CA ALA A 51 -8.98 -17.94 3.84
C ALA A 51 -7.80 -18.46 3.01
N TRP A 52 -6.58 -18.00 3.28
CA TRP A 52 -5.37 -18.53 2.64
C TRP A 52 -4.99 -19.93 3.11
N GLN A 53 -5.39 -20.33 4.32
CA GLN A 53 -5.07 -21.68 4.84
C GLN A 53 -5.89 -22.77 4.14
N ASP A 54 -7.01 -22.40 3.52
CA ASP A 54 -7.88 -23.30 2.78
C ASP A 54 -7.37 -23.55 1.34
N ILE A 55 -6.30 -22.87 0.92
CA ILE A 55 -5.70 -23.00 -0.42
C ILE A 55 -4.42 -23.84 -0.31
N CYS A 56 -4.38 -24.95 -1.04
CA CYS A 56 -3.19 -25.79 -1.16
C CYS A 56 -2.64 -25.74 -2.58
N VAL A 57 -1.31 -25.84 -2.70
CA VAL A 57 -0.62 -25.96 -3.99
C VAL A 57 -0.45 -27.43 -4.31
N ASN A 58 -0.82 -27.85 -5.52
CA ASN A 58 -0.53 -29.21 -5.98
C ASN A 58 0.87 -29.24 -6.56
N MET A 59 1.78 -29.98 -5.91
CA MET A 59 3.14 -30.16 -6.40
C MET A 59 3.12 -31.08 -7.63
N ASP A 60 3.51 -30.53 -8.78
CA ASP A 60 3.85 -31.33 -9.94
C ASP A 60 5.31 -31.80 -9.81
N THR A 61 5.52 -33.11 -9.92
CA THR A 61 6.85 -33.75 -9.79
C THR A 61 7.34 -34.33 -11.11
N ILE A 62 6.54 -34.24 -12.17
CA ILE A 62 6.86 -34.77 -13.50
C ILE A 62 7.10 -33.57 -14.42
N CYS A 63 8.23 -32.89 -14.18
CA CYS A 63 8.64 -31.71 -14.94
C CYS A 63 10.16 -31.66 -15.11
N GLU A 64 10.63 -30.85 -16.05
CA GLU A 64 12.05 -30.59 -16.21
C GLU A 64 12.59 -29.78 -15.03
N ASN A 65 13.80 -30.10 -14.57
CA ASN A 65 14.49 -29.33 -13.54
C ASN A 65 14.97 -28.00 -14.14
N THR A 66 14.24 -26.92 -13.91
CA THR A 66 14.59 -25.57 -14.35
C THR A 66 14.66 -24.61 -13.16
N GLU A 67 15.45 -23.53 -13.30
CA GLU A 67 15.44 -22.44 -12.32
C GLU A 67 14.15 -21.61 -12.49
N PRO A 68 13.36 -21.39 -11.42
CA PRO A 68 12.15 -20.56 -11.51
C PRO A 68 12.49 -19.12 -11.90
N ASP A 69 11.86 -18.62 -12.96
CA ASP A 69 11.90 -17.20 -13.33
C ASP A 69 10.82 -16.43 -12.57
N THR A 70 11.25 -15.56 -11.66
CA THR A 70 10.36 -14.68 -10.90
C THR A 70 10.31 -13.27 -11.46
N THR A 71 10.94 -13.00 -12.60
CA THR A 71 10.91 -11.66 -13.19
C THR A 71 9.50 -11.28 -13.61
N PHE A 72 9.20 -9.99 -13.49
CA PHE A 72 7.87 -9.47 -13.74
C PHE A 72 7.94 -8.08 -14.35
N THR A 73 7.18 -7.85 -15.42
CA THR A 73 7.09 -6.53 -16.07
C THR A 73 5.75 -5.87 -15.76
N LEU A 74 5.79 -4.65 -15.22
CA LEU A 74 4.61 -3.82 -14.99
C LEU A 74 4.83 -2.41 -15.54
N PHE A 75 3.91 -1.94 -16.37
CA PHE A 75 3.94 -0.61 -17.01
C PHE A 75 5.28 -0.30 -17.71
N GLY A 76 5.85 -1.30 -18.40
CA GLY A 76 7.11 -1.18 -19.13
C GLY A 76 8.36 -1.25 -18.25
N ARG A 77 8.22 -1.50 -16.95
CA ARG A 77 9.33 -1.65 -16.02
C ARG A 77 9.50 -3.10 -15.58
N ASN A 78 10.73 -3.60 -15.58
CA ASN A 78 11.08 -4.94 -15.11
C ASN A 78 11.39 -4.92 -13.61
N PHE A 79 10.93 -5.97 -12.92
CA PHE A 79 11.14 -6.26 -11.51
C PHE A 79 11.70 -7.68 -11.36
N THR A 80 12.45 -7.91 -10.29
CA THR A 80 13.04 -9.23 -9.98
C THR A 80 12.03 -10.21 -9.39
N LEU A 81 10.94 -9.69 -8.82
CA LEU A 81 9.91 -10.45 -8.11
C LEU A 81 8.54 -9.75 -8.25
N PRO A 82 7.43 -10.50 -8.43
CA PRO A 82 6.08 -9.95 -8.42
C PRO A 82 5.56 -9.66 -6.99
N VAL A 83 6.40 -9.04 -6.15
CA VAL A 83 6.07 -8.69 -4.76
C VAL A 83 6.46 -7.24 -4.53
N PHE A 84 5.52 -6.44 -4.03
CA PHE A 84 5.75 -5.02 -3.72
C PHE A 84 5.41 -4.73 -2.27
N ALA A 85 6.09 -3.76 -1.66
CA ALA A 85 5.74 -3.31 -0.32
C ALA A 85 4.43 -2.52 -0.37
N ALA A 86 3.46 -2.90 0.46
CA ALA A 86 2.17 -2.20 0.58
C ALA A 86 2.34 -0.84 1.30
N PRO A 87 1.47 0.15 1.02
CA PRO A 87 1.59 1.47 1.64
C PRO A 87 1.22 1.42 3.11
N ILE A 88 2.15 1.85 3.97
CA ILE A 88 1.94 2.07 5.40
C ILE A 88 2.14 3.57 5.66
N GLY A 89 1.27 4.15 6.49
CA GLY A 89 1.36 5.54 6.90
C GLY A 89 0.82 5.75 8.31
N ALA A 90 0.91 6.98 8.80
CA ALA A 90 0.61 7.38 10.17
C ALA A 90 1.31 6.48 11.21
N LEU A 91 2.62 6.26 11.02
CA LEU A 91 3.39 5.26 11.77
C LEU A 91 3.26 5.43 13.29
N LYS A 92 3.37 6.67 13.78
CA LYS A 92 3.20 7.01 15.20
C LYS A 92 1.81 6.68 15.75
N MET A 93 0.77 6.90 14.95
CA MET A 93 -0.61 6.64 15.34
C MET A 93 -0.91 5.15 15.41
N HIS A 94 -0.33 4.35 14.51
CA HIS A 94 -0.65 2.93 14.37
C HIS A 94 0.35 1.98 15.03
N TYR A 95 1.57 2.42 15.29
CA TYR A 95 2.63 1.58 15.83
C TYR A 95 3.24 2.24 17.07
N SER A 96 4.32 3.00 16.90
CA SER A 96 5.09 3.59 17.99
C SER A 96 5.81 4.86 17.56
N GLU A 97 6.43 5.57 18.51
CA GLU A 97 7.24 6.76 18.26
C GLU A 97 8.60 6.48 17.62
N ALA A 98 8.96 5.20 17.41
CA ALA A 98 10.29 4.83 16.93
C ALA A 98 10.59 5.35 15.52
N TYR A 99 9.56 5.46 14.68
CA TYR A 99 9.65 5.99 13.32
C TYR A 99 8.45 6.88 13.01
N ASP A 100 8.69 7.93 12.23
CA ASP A 100 7.64 8.67 11.54
C ASP A 100 7.50 8.18 10.08
N ASP A 101 6.53 8.73 9.36
CA ASP A 101 6.29 8.44 7.94
C ASP A 101 7.52 8.73 7.07
N PHE A 102 8.29 9.75 7.40
CA PHE A 102 9.47 10.13 6.64
C PHE A 102 10.59 9.11 6.77
N ALA A 103 10.95 8.75 8.01
CA ALA A 103 11.99 7.78 8.29
C ALA A 103 11.62 6.40 7.74
N TYR A 104 10.34 6.00 7.84
CA TYR A 104 9.85 4.77 7.26
C TYR A 104 9.98 4.77 5.72
N ASN A 105 9.53 5.84 5.06
CA ASN A 105 9.58 5.94 3.60
C ASN A 105 11.02 5.99 3.07
N ASP A 106 11.92 6.73 3.75
CA ASP A 106 13.35 6.79 3.39
C ASP A 106 14.02 5.41 3.48
N ILE A 107 13.57 4.53 4.38
CA ILE A 107 14.08 3.15 4.47
C ILE A 107 13.46 2.29 3.38
N ILE A 108 12.12 2.20 3.33
CA ILE A 108 11.43 1.19 2.52
C ILE A 108 11.61 1.42 1.01
N ILE A 109 11.68 2.68 0.55
CA ILE A 109 11.85 3.01 -0.87
C ILE A 109 13.20 2.50 -1.36
N HIS A 110 14.27 2.82 -0.63
CA HIS A 110 15.63 2.43 -0.99
C HIS A 110 15.81 0.91 -0.92
N THR A 111 15.35 0.29 0.16
CA THR A 111 15.44 -1.18 0.32
C THR A 111 14.65 -1.94 -0.74
N CYS A 112 13.45 -1.47 -1.12
CA CYS A 112 12.68 -2.08 -2.20
C CYS A 112 13.42 -1.99 -3.54
N ALA A 113 13.95 -0.80 -3.88
CA ALA A 113 14.69 -0.61 -5.12
C ALA A 113 15.94 -1.50 -5.19
N GLU A 114 16.70 -1.63 -4.09
CA GLU A 114 17.85 -2.54 -3.97
C GLU A 114 17.46 -4.02 -4.15
N ALA A 115 16.29 -4.41 -3.63
CA ALA A 115 15.74 -5.76 -3.81
C ALA A 115 15.14 -6.01 -5.20
N GLY A 116 15.07 -4.99 -6.07
CA GLY A 116 14.51 -5.08 -7.41
C GLY A 116 12.97 -5.05 -7.47
N ILE A 117 12.33 -4.49 -6.43
CA ILE A 117 10.88 -4.36 -6.29
C ILE A 117 10.47 -2.89 -6.05
N ALA A 118 9.18 -2.58 -6.16
CA ALA A 118 8.64 -1.24 -5.86
C ALA A 118 8.06 -1.15 -4.44
N ALA A 119 8.16 0.05 -3.85
CA ALA A 119 7.43 0.42 -2.65
C ALA A 119 6.19 1.24 -3.00
N PHE A 120 5.03 0.84 -2.49
CA PHE A 120 3.90 1.74 -2.37
C PHE A 120 4.08 2.57 -1.10
N THR A 121 3.88 3.88 -1.17
CA THR A 121 3.94 4.74 0.02
C THR A 121 2.59 5.37 0.29
N GLY A 122 2.24 5.50 1.57
CA GLY A 122 1.07 6.27 1.97
C GLY A 122 1.30 7.77 1.77
N ASP A 123 0.20 8.51 1.80
CA ASP A 123 0.23 9.95 2.00
C ASP A 123 -0.20 10.31 3.43
N GLY A 124 -0.39 11.60 3.68
CA GLY A 124 -0.96 12.09 4.93
C GLY A 124 -1.59 13.46 4.73
N VAL A 125 -2.09 14.02 5.84
CA VAL A 125 -2.55 15.42 5.88
C VAL A 125 -1.38 16.36 5.63
N ASP A 126 -0.19 16.02 6.15
CA ASP A 126 1.04 16.76 5.87
C ASP A 126 1.47 16.56 4.39
N PRO A 127 1.44 17.61 3.56
CA PRO A 127 1.90 17.53 2.16
C PRO A 127 3.38 17.15 2.03
N GLY A 128 4.18 17.36 3.08
CA GLY A 128 5.59 16.99 3.15
C GLY A 128 5.80 15.49 2.91
N VAL A 129 4.88 14.63 3.37
CA VAL A 129 4.97 13.16 3.21
C VAL A 129 5.03 12.79 1.73
N MET A 130 4.13 13.37 0.93
CA MET A 130 4.11 13.13 -0.52
C MET A 130 5.36 13.68 -1.20
N LYS A 131 5.75 14.92 -0.89
CA LYS A 131 6.92 15.57 -1.49
C LYS A 131 8.21 14.79 -1.26
N ARG A 132 8.44 14.36 -0.02
CA ARG A 132 9.66 13.62 0.34
C ARG A 132 9.67 12.21 -0.26
N SER A 133 8.54 11.52 -0.24
CA SER A 133 8.43 10.18 -0.85
C SER A 133 8.70 10.24 -2.35
N ALA A 134 8.10 11.21 -3.06
CA ALA A 134 8.36 11.42 -4.48
C ALA A 134 9.85 11.71 -4.75
N ALA A 135 10.47 12.61 -3.98
CA ALA A 135 11.89 12.93 -4.13
C ALA A 135 12.82 11.72 -3.83
N ALA A 136 12.49 10.90 -2.84
CA ALA A 136 13.23 9.67 -2.54
C ALA A 136 13.10 8.65 -3.68
N MET A 137 11.89 8.48 -4.23
CA MET A 137 11.67 7.61 -5.40
C MET A 137 12.45 8.08 -6.63
N THR A 138 12.50 9.39 -6.89
CA THR A 138 13.31 9.94 -8.00
C THR A 138 14.78 9.55 -7.86
N LYS A 139 15.36 9.61 -6.65
CA LYS A 139 16.77 9.25 -6.41
C LYS A 139 17.09 7.79 -6.71
N VAL A 140 16.11 6.89 -6.60
CA VAL A 140 16.27 5.46 -6.91
C VAL A 140 15.78 5.10 -8.31
N GLY A 141 15.69 6.07 -9.22
CA GLY A 141 15.29 5.82 -10.62
C GLY A 141 13.78 5.71 -10.83
N GLY A 142 13.00 6.41 -10.00
CA GLY A 142 11.54 6.50 -10.10
C GLY A 142 10.79 5.27 -9.61
N VAL A 143 11.45 4.36 -8.88
CA VAL A 143 10.91 3.04 -8.51
C VAL A 143 10.07 3.11 -7.24
N GLY A 144 8.86 3.61 -7.38
CA GLY A 144 7.86 3.57 -6.33
C GLY A 144 6.49 4.03 -6.81
N ILE A 145 5.48 3.77 -5.99
CA ILE A 145 4.07 4.02 -6.31
C ILE A 145 3.44 4.79 -5.14
N PRO A 146 3.51 6.13 -5.14
CA PRO A 146 2.82 6.94 -4.15
C PRO A 146 1.31 6.70 -4.21
N THR A 147 0.71 6.44 -3.06
CA THR A 147 -0.70 6.07 -2.93
C THR A 147 -1.46 7.17 -2.21
N ILE A 148 -2.32 7.86 -2.96
CA ILE A 148 -3.11 9.00 -2.50
C ILE A 148 -4.37 8.48 -1.81
N LYS A 149 -4.71 8.99 -0.62
CA LYS A 149 -6.02 8.71 0.00
C LYS A 149 -7.11 9.51 -0.74
N PRO A 150 -8.39 9.12 -0.65
CA PRO A 150 -9.44 9.72 -1.48
C PRO A 150 -9.93 11.03 -0.85
N TRP A 151 -9.02 11.99 -0.67
CA TRP A 151 -9.25 13.35 -0.16
C TRP A 151 -10.22 14.13 -1.06
N ASN A 152 -10.61 15.33 -0.64
CA ASN A 152 -11.25 16.30 -1.53
C ASN A 152 -10.42 16.52 -2.81
N ILE A 153 -11.09 16.94 -3.89
CA ILE A 153 -10.48 16.93 -5.23
C ILE A 153 -9.25 17.85 -5.28
N GLU A 154 -9.32 19.00 -4.62
CA GLU A 154 -8.25 20.00 -4.55
C GLU A 154 -6.97 19.38 -3.97
N ALA A 155 -7.06 18.70 -2.83
CA ALA A 155 -5.90 18.07 -2.19
C ALA A 155 -5.37 16.84 -2.95
N VAL A 156 -6.19 16.22 -3.81
CA VAL A 156 -5.73 15.17 -4.72
C VAL A 156 -4.93 15.78 -5.86
N LEU A 157 -5.45 16.85 -6.50
CA LEU A 157 -4.77 17.50 -7.62
C LEU A 157 -3.41 18.10 -7.21
N GLU A 158 -3.33 18.75 -6.04
CA GLU A 158 -2.06 19.26 -5.51
C GLU A 158 -1.01 18.15 -5.32
N LYS A 159 -1.44 16.96 -4.90
CA LYS A 159 -0.55 15.80 -4.78
C LYS A 159 -0.13 15.29 -6.15
N LEU A 160 -1.07 15.23 -7.10
CA LEU A 160 -0.77 14.81 -8.47
C LEU A 160 0.20 15.75 -9.18
N ASP A 161 0.15 17.07 -8.93
CA ASP A 161 1.13 18.01 -9.48
C ASP A 161 2.56 17.67 -9.06
N ILE A 162 2.76 17.30 -7.79
CA ILE A 162 4.05 16.83 -7.28
C ILE A 162 4.47 15.55 -8.01
N LEU A 163 3.54 14.59 -8.15
CA LEU A 163 3.83 13.30 -8.77
C LEU A 163 4.16 13.43 -10.27
N ASN A 164 3.40 14.24 -10.99
CA ASN A 164 3.60 14.56 -12.40
C ASN A 164 5.00 15.14 -12.68
N ALA A 165 5.57 15.86 -11.71
CA ALA A 165 6.90 16.45 -11.82
C ALA A 165 8.05 15.53 -11.35
N SER A 166 7.75 14.36 -10.77
CA SER A 166 8.74 13.55 -10.03
C SER A 166 9.44 12.46 -10.83
N GLY A 167 8.98 12.16 -12.06
CA GLY A 167 9.57 11.11 -12.91
C GLY A 167 9.36 9.69 -12.40
N ILE A 168 8.38 9.47 -11.51
CA ILE A 168 7.93 8.13 -11.10
C ILE A 168 7.16 7.42 -12.22
N PHE A 169 7.08 6.09 -12.17
CA PHE A 169 6.47 5.29 -13.25
C PHE A 169 4.97 5.05 -13.11
N ALA A 170 4.40 5.19 -11.91
CA ALA A 170 2.98 5.01 -11.64
C ALA A 170 2.55 5.70 -10.35
N ALA A 171 1.25 5.94 -10.20
CA ALA A 171 0.63 6.41 -8.97
C ALA A 171 -0.57 5.54 -8.62
N ALA A 172 -1.02 5.60 -7.37
CA ALA A 172 -2.20 4.85 -6.92
C ALA A 172 -3.15 5.71 -6.09
N MET A 173 -4.40 5.26 -5.98
CA MET A 173 -5.36 5.75 -4.99
C MET A 173 -5.92 4.61 -4.16
N ASP A 174 -5.99 4.82 -2.85
CA ASP A 174 -6.52 3.88 -1.87
C ASP A 174 -7.99 4.19 -1.56
N ILE A 175 -8.90 3.77 -2.42
CA ILE A 175 -10.32 4.21 -2.40
C ILE A 175 -11.09 3.70 -1.18
N ASP A 176 -10.70 2.57 -0.58
CA ASP A 176 -11.31 2.03 0.63
C ASP A 176 -10.94 2.86 1.89
N GLY A 177 -9.95 3.74 1.78
CA GLY A 177 -9.62 4.77 2.77
C GLY A 177 -10.80 5.71 3.05
N ALA A 178 -11.75 5.84 2.13
CA ALA A 178 -13.02 6.54 2.34
C ALA A 178 -13.84 5.97 3.52
N GLY A 179 -13.62 4.70 3.88
CA GLY A 179 -14.27 4.02 5.00
C GLY A 179 -13.56 4.22 6.34
N LEU A 180 -12.46 4.97 6.42
CA LEU A 180 -11.71 5.20 7.66
C LEU A 180 -12.33 6.35 8.47
N PRO A 181 -12.84 6.10 9.70
CA PRO A 181 -13.56 7.12 10.47
C PRO A 181 -12.72 8.35 10.83
N PHE A 182 -11.41 8.18 11.01
CA PHE A 182 -10.52 9.28 11.38
C PHE A 182 -10.23 10.22 10.20
N LEU A 183 -10.07 9.67 8.99
CA LEU A 183 -9.84 10.48 7.77
C LEU A 183 -11.04 11.36 7.41
N LYS A 184 -12.27 10.89 7.69
CA LYS A 184 -13.49 11.69 7.48
C LYS A 184 -13.55 12.95 8.34
N LYS A 185 -12.87 12.96 9.48
CA LYS A 185 -12.86 14.09 10.44
C LYS A 185 -11.72 15.08 10.19
N MET A 186 -10.81 14.78 9.25
CA MET A 186 -9.67 15.64 8.92
C MET A 186 -10.07 16.73 7.90
N ASN A 187 -9.22 17.75 7.77
CA ASN A 187 -9.27 18.72 6.68
C ASN A 187 -7.89 18.76 5.99
N PRO A 188 -7.77 18.37 4.71
CA PRO A 188 -8.83 17.88 3.82
C PRO A 188 -9.47 16.58 4.32
N ASN A 189 -10.75 16.39 4.01
CA ASN A 189 -11.49 15.19 4.40
C ASN A 189 -11.44 14.12 3.30
N ALA A 190 -11.49 12.84 3.69
CA ALA A 190 -11.60 11.72 2.75
C ALA A 190 -13.05 11.31 2.50
N GLY A 191 -13.35 10.84 1.29
CA GLY A 191 -14.69 10.39 0.89
C GLY A 191 -14.69 9.48 -0.32
N SER A 192 -15.81 8.81 -0.57
CA SER A 192 -15.97 7.94 -1.74
C SER A 192 -15.85 8.74 -3.04
N LYS A 193 -15.34 8.11 -4.09
CA LYS A 193 -15.24 8.70 -5.44
C LYS A 193 -16.19 7.99 -6.39
N SER A 194 -16.92 8.78 -7.18
CA SER A 194 -17.70 8.26 -8.31
C SER A 194 -16.77 7.85 -9.45
N VAL A 195 -17.28 7.10 -10.42
CA VAL A 195 -16.53 6.78 -11.65
C VAL A 195 -16.10 8.05 -12.38
N ARG A 196 -16.94 9.09 -12.38
CA ARG A 196 -16.61 10.38 -12.96
C ARG A 196 -15.43 11.03 -12.24
N ASP A 197 -15.48 11.12 -10.91
CA ASP A 197 -14.39 11.73 -10.13
C ASP A 197 -13.07 10.99 -10.37
N LEU A 198 -13.11 9.65 -10.36
CA LEU A 198 -11.93 8.83 -10.62
C LEU A 198 -11.39 9.06 -12.04
N ARG A 199 -12.25 9.16 -13.04
CA ARG A 199 -11.85 9.44 -14.43
C ARG A 199 -11.14 10.78 -14.55
N GLU A 200 -11.66 11.82 -13.90
CA GLU A 200 -11.03 13.15 -13.87
C GLU A 200 -9.65 13.10 -13.20
N ILE A 201 -9.52 12.42 -12.05
CA ILE A 201 -8.27 12.22 -11.31
C ILE A 201 -7.24 11.45 -12.14
N ILE A 202 -7.64 10.32 -12.73
CA ILE A 202 -6.76 9.47 -13.56
C ILE A 202 -6.26 10.26 -14.77
N THR A 203 -7.15 10.98 -15.44
CA THR A 203 -6.79 11.81 -16.61
C THR A 203 -5.78 12.90 -16.24
N TYR A 204 -5.96 13.53 -15.07
CA TYR A 204 -5.05 14.55 -14.57
C TYR A 204 -3.67 14.00 -14.19
N SER A 205 -3.61 12.75 -13.74
CA SER A 205 -2.37 12.13 -13.24
C SER A 205 -1.30 11.86 -14.30
N LYS A 206 -1.61 11.90 -15.61
CA LYS A 206 -0.66 11.68 -16.73
C LYS A 206 0.24 10.43 -16.61
N LEU A 207 -0.08 9.51 -15.70
CA LEU A 207 0.71 8.36 -15.29
C LEU A 207 -0.22 7.13 -15.30
N PRO A 208 0.32 5.90 -15.44
CA PRO A 208 -0.42 4.70 -15.08
C PRO A 208 -0.95 4.84 -13.65
N PHE A 209 -2.28 4.77 -13.51
CA PHE A 209 -2.96 5.02 -12.25
C PHE A 209 -3.64 3.76 -11.73
N ILE A 210 -3.28 3.32 -10.53
CA ILE A 210 -3.77 2.11 -9.89
C ILE A 210 -4.90 2.45 -8.90
N ILE A 211 -6.00 1.70 -8.93
CA ILE A 211 -7.05 1.77 -7.91
C ILE A 211 -6.88 0.62 -6.92
N LYS A 212 -6.53 0.95 -5.68
CA LYS A 212 -6.41 0.02 -4.54
C LYS A 212 -7.66 0.07 -3.66
N GLY A 213 -8.06 -1.09 -3.16
CA GLY A 213 -9.21 -1.23 -2.25
C GLY A 213 -10.47 -1.73 -2.96
N VAL A 214 -10.30 -2.35 -4.13
CA VAL A 214 -11.41 -2.97 -4.87
C VAL A 214 -11.69 -4.35 -4.29
N MET A 215 -12.93 -4.61 -3.88
CA MET A 215 -13.30 -5.89 -3.23
C MET A 215 -14.30 -6.74 -4.03
N THR A 216 -14.82 -6.25 -5.15
CA THR A 216 -15.87 -6.93 -5.93
C THR A 216 -15.61 -6.82 -7.43
N ALA A 217 -16.10 -7.79 -8.20
CA ALA A 217 -16.01 -7.75 -9.68
C ALA A 217 -16.67 -6.49 -10.25
N ARG A 218 -17.86 -6.11 -9.77
CA ARG A 218 -18.52 -4.84 -10.14
C ARG A 218 -17.68 -3.62 -9.80
N GLY A 219 -16.93 -3.66 -8.69
CA GLY A 219 -15.98 -2.60 -8.33
C GLY A 219 -14.81 -2.53 -9.32
N ALA A 220 -14.30 -3.68 -9.76
CA ALA A 220 -13.25 -3.76 -10.79
C ALA A 220 -13.75 -3.20 -12.14
N GLU A 221 -14.96 -3.54 -12.57
CA GLU A 221 -15.59 -2.98 -13.77
C GLU A 221 -15.65 -1.45 -13.71
N LYS A 222 -16.06 -0.88 -12.57
CA LYS A 222 -16.09 0.58 -12.36
C LYS A 222 -14.70 1.22 -12.40
N ALA A 223 -13.68 0.54 -11.87
CA ALA A 223 -12.30 1.02 -11.93
C ALA A 223 -11.79 1.05 -13.38
N VAL A 224 -12.08 0.02 -14.17
CA VAL A 224 -11.78 -0.02 -15.61
C VAL A 224 -12.55 1.08 -16.35
N GLU A 225 -13.84 1.26 -16.06
CA GLU A 225 -14.66 2.33 -16.66
C GLU A 225 -14.09 3.72 -16.38
N ALA A 226 -13.52 3.93 -15.18
CA ALA A 226 -12.84 5.17 -14.81
C ALA A 226 -11.48 5.36 -15.52
N GLY A 227 -10.94 4.33 -16.17
CA GLY A 227 -9.66 4.37 -16.88
C GLY A 227 -8.47 3.90 -16.04
N ALA A 228 -8.67 3.14 -14.97
CA ALA A 228 -7.58 2.63 -14.16
C ALA A 228 -6.63 1.76 -15.00
N ALA A 229 -5.32 2.00 -14.86
CA ALA A 229 -4.29 1.18 -15.51
C ALA A 229 -4.02 -0.12 -14.75
N GLY A 230 -4.39 -0.17 -13.47
CA GLY A 230 -4.27 -1.36 -12.63
C GLY A 230 -5.25 -1.35 -11.46
N ILE A 231 -5.49 -2.53 -10.89
CA ILE A 231 -6.39 -2.73 -9.74
C ILE A 231 -5.65 -3.53 -8.68
N VAL A 232 -5.72 -3.08 -7.42
CA VAL A 232 -5.27 -3.85 -6.26
C VAL A 232 -6.49 -4.28 -5.45
N VAL A 233 -6.69 -5.60 -5.39
CA VAL A 233 -7.73 -6.22 -4.56
C VAL A 233 -7.26 -6.18 -3.10
N SER A 234 -7.97 -5.44 -2.26
CA SER A 234 -7.57 -5.16 -0.88
C SER A 234 -8.79 -4.75 -0.05
N ASN A 235 -8.73 -5.02 1.25
CA ASN A 235 -9.71 -4.58 2.24
C ASN A 235 -9.05 -3.71 3.33
N HIS A 236 -8.10 -2.87 2.89
CA HIS A 236 -7.12 -2.14 3.67
C HIS A 236 -6.10 -3.03 4.40
#